data_AF-A0A6M0CGR6-F1
#
_entry.id   AF-A0A6M0CGR6-F1
#
_cell.length_a   1.000
_cell.length_b   1.000
_cell.length_c   1.000
_cell.angle_alpha   90.00
_cell.angle_beta   90.00
_cell.angle_gamma   90.00
#
_symmetry.space_group_name_H-M   'P 1'
#
loop_
_entity.id
_entity.type
_entity.pdbx_description
1 polymer ?
#
loop_
_entity_poly.entity_id
_entity_poly.type
_entity_poly.pdbx_seq_one_letter_code
_entity_poly.pdbx_strand_id
1 'polypeptide(L)'
;MKNILITTIFLFISTIVLPNQSDKLEREKLISQIITLAENNICNPAFLETDEWKSFTTKLQSDEMQHMDDASFELAFNLAVRSLPFTHFYINYKEQSLSIETKKSEKRKAAFELKEIDETTAILTVRSFISDARGMVKLVKEIEAKSYQNLIIDLRNNTGGTLDAAVVLGRFLTNDMIDAGTYLTRNWFMENGRYPSLEEINSFPFLTDMTYKGFQKMSQGNGFRMVLPPHSNPIFKGNTYVLTNSKTASTCEPFVHLLKSKGKTIIGETTAGAMLSGRWFKLDDSFSLFVPIIDYVTADGNRLDKVGITPNIEVNSEDALSEALKQLKE
;
A
#
# COMPACT_ATOMS: atom_id res chain seq x y z
N MET A 1 -6.63 -43.01 65.24
CA MET A 1 -7.15 -42.87 63.86
C MET A 1 -6.35 -41.76 63.19
N LYS A 2 -5.47 -42.11 62.24
CA LYS A 2 -4.66 -41.16 61.47
C LYS A 2 -5.30 -41.00 60.08
N ASN A 3 -5.66 -39.79 59.71
CA ASN A 3 -6.17 -39.47 58.38
C ASN A 3 -5.00 -39.44 57.38
N ILE A 4 -5.09 -40.25 56.33
CA ILE A 4 -4.18 -40.26 55.19
C ILE A 4 -4.72 -39.27 54.16
N LEU A 5 -3.93 -38.23 53.88
CA LEU A 5 -4.19 -37.25 52.83
C LEU A 5 -3.73 -37.86 51.49
N ILE A 6 -4.66 -38.16 50.59
CA ILE A 6 -4.36 -38.61 49.22
C ILE A 6 -4.15 -37.37 48.36
N THR A 7 -2.90 -37.11 47.98
CA THR A 7 -2.52 -36.06 47.04
C THR A 7 -2.69 -36.59 45.61
N THR A 8 -3.74 -36.16 44.91
CA THR A 8 -3.96 -36.48 43.50
C THR A 8 -3.04 -35.63 42.63
N ILE A 9 -2.00 -36.25 42.06
CA ILE A 9 -1.14 -35.64 41.03
C ILE A 9 -1.93 -35.64 39.71
N PHE A 10 -2.30 -34.46 39.22
CA PHE A 10 -2.80 -34.30 37.85
C PHE A 10 -1.59 -34.34 36.89
N LEU A 11 -1.40 -35.45 36.20
CA LEU A 11 -0.57 -35.49 34.99
C LEU A 11 -1.33 -34.77 33.86
N PHE A 12 -0.86 -33.58 33.48
CA PHE A 12 -1.22 -32.98 32.20
C PHE A 12 -0.54 -33.79 31.09
N ILE A 13 -1.29 -34.72 30.49
CA ILE A 13 -0.90 -35.30 29.20
C ILE A 13 -1.26 -34.24 28.16
N SER A 14 -0.28 -33.41 27.77
CA SER A 14 -0.39 -32.67 26.52
C SER A 14 -0.40 -33.72 25.41
N THR A 15 -1.58 -34.02 24.87
CA THR A 15 -1.69 -34.78 23.61
C THR A 15 -0.99 -33.95 22.55
N ILE A 16 0.23 -34.34 22.19
CA ILE A 16 0.85 -33.94 20.93
C ILE A 16 -0.07 -34.55 19.87
N VAL A 17 -0.96 -33.74 19.30
CA VAL A 17 -1.71 -34.12 18.11
C VAL A 17 -0.66 -34.19 17.02
N LEU A 18 -0.25 -35.41 16.68
CA LEU A 18 0.58 -35.63 15.51
C LEU A 18 -0.25 -35.22 14.29
N PRO A 19 0.26 -34.34 13.41
CA PRO A 19 -0.47 -33.91 12.23
C PRO A 19 -0.88 -35.12 11.39
N ASN A 20 -2.12 -35.11 10.88
CA ASN A 20 -2.58 -36.16 9.99
C ASN A 20 -1.84 -36.06 8.65
N GLN A 21 -1.45 -37.20 8.07
CA GLN A 21 -0.78 -37.25 6.76
C GLN A 21 -1.64 -36.60 5.65
N SER A 22 -2.97 -36.58 5.81
CA SER A 22 -3.91 -35.88 4.94
C SER A 22 -3.68 -34.37 4.91
N ASP A 23 -3.51 -33.75 6.08
CA ASP A 23 -3.38 -32.29 6.21
C ASP A 23 -2.07 -31.81 5.57
N LYS A 24 -1.00 -32.60 5.69
CA LYS A 24 0.28 -32.34 5.02
C LYS A 24 0.14 -32.35 3.50
N LEU A 25 -0.53 -33.35 2.94
CA LEU A 25 -0.74 -33.45 1.48
C LEU A 25 -1.56 -32.26 0.94
N GLU A 26 -2.52 -31.77 1.73
CA GLU A 26 -3.30 -30.58 1.39
C GLU A 26 -2.45 -29.30 1.42
N ARG A 27 -1.58 -29.12 2.42
CA ARG A 27 -0.67 -27.96 2.51
C ARG A 27 0.37 -27.94 1.40
N GLU A 28 0.96 -29.08 1.03
CA GLU A 28 1.91 -29.18 -0.09
C GLU A 28 1.26 -28.74 -1.40
N LYS A 29 0.00 -29.17 -1.63
CA LYS A 29 -0.79 -28.77 -2.80
C LYS A 29 -1.09 -27.27 -2.78
N LEU A 30 -1.47 -26.71 -1.63
CA LEU A 30 -1.72 -25.27 -1.46
C LEU A 30 -0.48 -24.44 -1.83
N ILE A 31 0.70 -24.84 -1.32
CA ILE A 31 1.97 -24.15 -1.60
C ILE A 31 2.33 -24.26 -3.08
N SER A 32 2.17 -25.43 -3.68
CA SER A 32 2.38 -25.62 -5.12
C SER A 32 1.49 -24.69 -5.95
N GLN A 33 0.21 -24.56 -5.59
CA GLN A 33 -0.71 -23.63 -6.23
C GLN A 33 -0.27 -22.16 -6.06
N ILE A 34 0.20 -21.77 -4.86
CA ILE A 34 0.70 -20.41 -4.62
C ILE A 34 1.88 -20.09 -5.55
N ILE A 35 2.84 -21.00 -5.66
CA ILE A 35 4.03 -20.83 -6.52
C ILE A 35 3.59 -20.73 -7.97
N THR A 36 2.75 -21.65 -8.46
CA THR A 36 2.22 -21.61 -9.83
C THR A 36 1.42 -20.34 -10.14
N LEU A 37 0.64 -19.83 -9.18
CA LEU A 37 -0.07 -18.57 -9.37
C LEU A 37 0.90 -17.37 -9.45
N ALA A 38 1.95 -17.35 -8.64
CA ALA A 38 3.00 -16.34 -8.74
C ALA A 38 3.70 -16.39 -10.10
N GLU A 39 4.16 -17.57 -10.52
CA GLU A 39 4.84 -17.81 -11.81
C GLU A 39 4.02 -17.28 -12.99
N ASN A 40 2.72 -17.55 -12.99
CA ASN A 40 1.83 -17.20 -14.10
C ASN A 40 1.38 -15.74 -14.10
N ASN A 41 1.40 -15.06 -12.95
CA ASN A 41 0.69 -13.78 -12.82
C ASN A 41 1.53 -12.62 -12.29
N ILE A 42 2.70 -12.86 -11.71
CA ILE A 42 3.50 -11.77 -11.14
C ILE A 42 3.87 -10.75 -12.22
N CYS A 43 3.85 -9.46 -11.85
CA CYS A 43 4.16 -8.36 -12.76
C CYS A 43 5.54 -8.52 -13.40
N ASN A 44 6.58 -8.84 -12.63
CA ASN A 44 7.93 -9.00 -13.15
C ASN A 44 8.43 -10.43 -12.86
N PRO A 45 8.53 -11.31 -13.87
CA PRO A 45 9.00 -12.68 -13.68
C PRO A 45 10.38 -12.79 -13.03
N ALA A 46 11.27 -11.81 -13.25
CA ALA A 46 12.62 -11.81 -12.68
C ALA A 46 12.62 -11.78 -11.14
N PHE A 47 11.52 -11.34 -10.51
CA PHE A 47 11.35 -11.42 -9.05
C PHE A 47 11.36 -12.85 -8.52
N LEU A 48 11.03 -13.83 -9.35
CA LEU A 48 11.00 -15.24 -8.97
C LEU A 48 12.35 -15.94 -9.18
N GLU A 49 13.33 -15.24 -9.73
CA GLU A 49 14.68 -15.77 -9.96
C GLU A 49 15.67 -15.38 -8.87
N THR A 50 15.26 -14.48 -7.96
CA THR A 50 16.13 -13.94 -6.90
C THR A 50 16.35 -14.95 -5.78
N ASP A 51 17.42 -14.75 -5.01
CA ASP A 51 17.75 -15.64 -3.88
C ASP A 51 16.76 -15.48 -2.72
N GLU A 52 16.15 -14.30 -2.57
CA GLU A 52 15.06 -14.07 -1.62
C GLU A 52 13.83 -14.91 -1.97
N TRP A 53 13.46 -15.00 -3.26
CA TRP A 53 12.36 -15.86 -3.68
C TRP A 53 12.67 -17.34 -3.44
N LYS A 54 13.86 -17.81 -3.83
CA LYS A 54 14.29 -19.20 -3.58
C LYS A 54 14.28 -19.54 -2.09
N SER A 55 14.76 -18.61 -1.25
CA SER A 55 14.76 -18.77 0.21
C SER A 55 13.34 -18.81 0.77
N PHE A 56 12.47 -17.94 0.26
CA PHE A 56 11.06 -17.90 0.62
C PHE A 56 10.35 -19.21 0.27
N THR A 57 10.47 -19.71 -0.96
CA THR A 57 9.83 -20.97 -1.38
C THR A 57 10.38 -22.17 -0.62
N THR A 58 11.69 -22.20 -0.35
CA THR A 58 12.31 -23.23 0.49
C THR A 58 11.72 -23.21 1.90
N LYS A 59 11.56 -22.03 2.50
CA LYS A 59 10.90 -21.88 3.81
C LYS A 59 9.46 -22.37 3.77
N LEU A 60 8.67 -22.01 2.74
CA LEU A 60 7.30 -22.48 2.60
C LEU A 60 7.23 -24.02 2.55
N GLN A 61 8.20 -24.66 1.89
CA GLN A 61 8.27 -26.12 1.78
C GLN A 61 8.82 -26.82 3.03
N SER A 62 9.30 -26.08 4.04
CA SER A 62 9.85 -26.68 5.26
C SER A 62 8.81 -27.47 6.06
N ASP A 63 9.26 -28.50 6.76
CA ASP A 63 8.40 -29.29 7.66
C ASP A 63 7.69 -28.40 8.69
N GLU A 64 8.30 -27.31 9.15
CA GLU A 64 7.64 -26.37 10.07
C GLU A 64 6.34 -25.80 9.45
N MET A 65 6.43 -25.22 8.25
CA MET A 65 5.29 -24.62 7.55
C MET A 65 4.24 -25.66 7.15
N GLN A 66 4.66 -26.89 6.83
CA GLN A 66 3.74 -27.97 6.45
C GLN A 66 2.79 -28.40 7.57
N HIS A 67 3.21 -28.24 8.83
CA HIS A 67 2.48 -28.74 10.00
C HIS A 67 1.80 -27.63 10.82
N MET A 68 1.89 -26.37 10.39
CA MET A 68 1.16 -25.28 11.04
C MET A 68 -0.35 -25.38 10.78
N ASP A 69 -1.14 -25.05 11.79
CA ASP A 69 -2.54 -24.71 11.60
C ASP A 69 -2.69 -23.51 10.65
N ASP A 70 -3.87 -23.34 10.06
CA ASP A 70 -4.11 -22.37 9.00
C ASP A 70 -3.88 -20.91 9.40
N ALA A 71 -4.21 -20.53 10.62
CA ALA A 71 -4.01 -19.18 11.12
C ALA A 71 -2.51 -18.90 11.37
N SER A 72 -1.80 -19.87 11.94
CA SER A 72 -0.35 -19.79 12.11
C SER A 72 0.39 -19.76 10.76
N PHE A 73 -0.06 -20.56 9.80
CA PHE A 73 0.49 -20.58 8.44
C PHE A 73 0.30 -19.24 7.73
N GLU A 74 -0.90 -18.65 7.76
CA GLU A 74 -1.16 -17.31 7.21
C GLU A 74 -0.20 -16.26 7.80
N LEU A 75 -0.06 -16.24 9.12
CA LEU A 75 0.83 -15.29 9.80
C LEU A 75 2.29 -15.52 9.39
N ALA A 76 2.76 -16.77 9.43
CA ALA A 76 4.13 -17.12 9.10
C ALA A 76 4.46 -16.83 7.62
N PHE A 77 3.53 -17.11 6.71
CA PHE A 77 3.61 -16.76 5.29
C PHE A 77 3.76 -15.24 5.13
N ASN A 78 2.82 -14.46 5.68
CA ASN A 78 2.79 -13.01 5.50
C ASN A 78 3.97 -12.30 6.19
N LEU A 79 4.57 -12.92 7.22
CA LEU A 79 5.84 -12.47 7.78
C LEU A 79 7.02 -12.80 6.86
N ALA A 80 7.07 -14.01 6.28
CA ALA A 80 8.14 -14.44 5.38
C ALA A 80 8.18 -13.61 4.08
N VAL A 81 7.03 -13.17 3.58
CA VAL A 81 6.91 -12.27 2.42
C VAL A 81 7.75 -11.00 2.56
N ARG A 82 7.97 -10.49 3.77
CA ARG A 82 8.66 -9.21 3.98
C ARG A 82 10.09 -9.19 3.43
N SER A 83 10.73 -10.35 3.29
CA SER A 83 12.06 -10.47 2.70
C SER A 83 12.06 -10.42 1.16
N LEU A 84 10.90 -10.55 0.51
CA LEU A 84 10.82 -10.51 -0.95
C LEU A 84 11.20 -9.12 -1.49
N PRO A 85 11.75 -9.05 -2.73
CA PRO A 85 12.16 -7.79 -3.37
C PRO A 85 10.97 -6.98 -3.91
N PHE A 86 9.76 -7.41 -3.61
CA PHE A 86 8.50 -6.78 -3.99
C PHE A 86 7.48 -6.82 -2.86
N THR A 87 6.50 -5.92 -2.88
CA THR A 87 5.37 -5.93 -1.93
C THR A 87 4.12 -6.61 -2.51
N HIS A 88 2.98 -6.53 -1.82
CA HIS A 88 1.68 -6.96 -2.35
C HIS A 88 1.59 -8.44 -2.74
N PHE A 89 2.24 -9.31 -1.98
CA PHE A 89 2.11 -10.77 -2.12
C PHE A 89 1.79 -11.37 -0.76
N TYR A 90 0.56 -11.77 -0.52
CA TYR A 90 0.12 -12.25 0.79
C TYR A 90 -1.10 -13.14 0.67
N ILE A 91 -1.31 -14.01 1.64
CA ILE A 91 -2.51 -14.85 1.70
C ILE A 91 -3.47 -14.32 2.77
N ASN A 92 -4.76 -14.59 2.56
CA ASN A 92 -5.81 -14.39 3.55
C ASN A 92 -6.45 -15.73 3.90
N TYR A 93 -6.64 -15.98 5.20
CA TYR A 93 -7.42 -17.10 5.73
C TYR A 93 -8.80 -16.64 6.24
N LYS A 94 -9.85 -17.32 5.77
CA LYS A 94 -11.25 -16.88 5.91
C LYS A 94 -11.73 -16.78 7.36
N GLU A 95 -11.29 -17.65 8.27
CA GLU A 95 -11.78 -17.66 9.66
C GLU A 95 -11.35 -16.42 10.45
N GLN A 96 -10.14 -15.89 10.22
CA GLN A 96 -9.72 -14.62 10.82
C GLN A 96 -10.49 -13.42 10.25
N SER A 97 -10.82 -13.42 8.95
CA SER A 97 -11.55 -12.32 8.33
C SER A 97 -12.93 -12.07 8.97
N LEU A 98 -13.61 -13.15 9.39
CA LEU A 98 -14.89 -13.10 10.11
C LEU A 98 -14.74 -12.55 11.54
N SER A 99 -13.64 -12.90 12.23
CA SER A 99 -13.36 -12.41 13.58
C SER A 99 -13.00 -10.91 13.63
N ILE A 100 -12.36 -10.38 12.58
CA ILE A 100 -12.01 -8.96 12.44
C ILE A 100 -13.25 -8.13 12.06
N GLU A 101 -14.15 -8.66 11.24
CA GLU A 101 -15.42 -8.00 10.91
C GLU A 101 -16.32 -7.81 12.14
N THR A 102 -16.25 -8.75 13.10
CA THR A 102 -17.09 -8.72 14.31
C THR A 102 -16.63 -7.69 15.36
N LYS A 103 -15.41 -7.10 15.23
CA LYS A 103 -14.87 -6.08 16.17
C LYS A 103 -15.01 -4.62 15.73
N LYS A 104 -15.79 -4.31 14.69
CA LYS A 104 -15.98 -2.94 14.21
C LYS A 104 -17.23 -2.28 14.83
N SER A 105 -17.19 -2.01 16.13
CA SER A 105 -18.16 -1.14 16.82
C SER A 105 -17.57 0.19 17.32
N GLU A 106 -16.34 0.54 16.91
CA GLU A 106 -15.81 1.88 17.13
C GLU A 106 -16.28 2.85 16.04
N LYS A 107 -16.71 4.05 16.46
CA LYS A 107 -17.07 5.17 15.57
C LYS A 107 -15.84 5.52 14.72
N ARG A 108 -15.76 5.01 13.48
CA ARG A 108 -14.63 5.29 12.59
C ARG A 108 -14.54 6.81 12.39
N LYS A 109 -13.35 7.38 12.61
CA LYS A 109 -13.08 8.79 12.31
C LYS A 109 -13.38 9.08 10.83
N ALA A 110 -13.76 10.32 10.54
CA ALA A 110 -13.97 10.75 9.17
C ALA A 110 -12.68 10.55 8.35
N ALA A 111 -12.83 10.16 7.08
CA ALA A 111 -11.68 9.92 6.20
C ALA A 111 -10.85 11.18 5.97
N PHE A 112 -11.52 12.34 5.92
CA PHE A 112 -10.92 13.65 5.79
C PHE A 112 -11.36 14.54 6.95
N GLU A 113 -10.46 15.37 7.45
CA GLU A 113 -10.71 16.30 8.54
C GLU A 113 -9.89 17.56 8.31
N LEU A 114 -10.54 18.73 8.28
CA LEU A 114 -9.87 20.02 8.23
C LEU A 114 -9.95 20.65 9.62
N LYS A 115 -8.82 21.11 10.15
CA LYS A 115 -8.75 21.83 11.41
C LYS A 115 -7.97 23.13 11.21
N GLU A 116 -8.56 24.24 11.64
CA GLU A 116 -7.87 25.53 11.74
C GLU A 116 -6.86 25.47 12.89
N ILE A 117 -5.61 25.84 12.63
CA ILE A 117 -4.57 25.98 13.64
C ILE A 117 -4.58 27.42 14.18
N ASP A 118 -4.64 28.38 13.26
CA ASP A 118 -4.79 29.80 13.49
C ASP A 118 -5.42 30.47 12.26
N GLU A 119 -5.57 31.80 12.26
CA GLU A 119 -6.20 32.57 11.18
C GLU A 119 -5.50 32.41 9.81
N THR A 120 -4.22 32.00 9.80
CA THR A 120 -3.40 31.89 8.59
C THR A 120 -3.12 30.45 8.18
N THR A 121 -3.31 29.49 9.08
CA THR A 121 -2.83 28.11 8.92
C THR A 121 -3.92 27.09 9.21
N ALA A 122 -4.06 26.11 8.31
CA ALA A 122 -4.92 24.95 8.52
C ALA A 122 -4.18 23.63 8.29
N ILE A 123 -4.67 22.57 8.93
CA ILE A 123 -4.24 21.19 8.70
C ILE A 123 -5.38 20.35 8.12
N LEU A 124 -5.14 19.77 6.94
CA LEU A 124 -6.00 18.78 6.30
C LEU A 124 -5.44 17.38 6.59
N THR A 125 -6.11 16.64 7.46
CA THR A 125 -5.80 15.23 7.71
C THR A 125 -6.52 14.35 6.70
N VAL A 126 -5.77 13.55 5.94
CA VAL A 126 -6.30 12.57 4.98
C VAL A 126 -5.97 11.18 5.51
N ARG A 127 -6.91 10.54 6.21
CA ARG A 127 -6.70 9.24 6.86
C ARG A 127 -6.74 8.07 5.89
N SER A 128 -7.51 8.20 4.81
CA SER A 128 -7.60 7.23 3.73
C SER A 128 -8.16 7.90 2.49
N PHE A 129 -7.69 7.51 1.31
CA PHE A 129 -8.32 7.88 0.03
C PHE A 129 -9.49 6.95 -0.36
N ILE A 130 -9.84 5.97 0.48
CA ILE A 130 -11.08 5.19 0.35
C ILE A 130 -12.23 6.07 0.89
N SER A 131 -12.61 7.08 0.11
CA SER A 131 -13.65 8.03 0.50
C SER A 131 -14.18 8.79 -0.72
N ASP A 132 -15.33 9.41 -0.54
CA ASP A 132 -16.06 10.16 -1.54
C ASP A 132 -15.34 11.47 -1.92
N ALA A 133 -15.07 11.64 -3.21
CA ALA A 133 -14.50 12.87 -3.78
C ALA A 133 -15.30 14.12 -3.41
N ARG A 134 -16.63 14.01 -3.21
CA ARG A 134 -17.47 15.13 -2.74
C ARG A 134 -17.02 15.68 -1.40
N GLY A 135 -16.55 14.81 -0.50
CA GLY A 135 -16.00 15.21 0.79
C GLY A 135 -14.76 16.09 0.62
N MET A 136 -13.84 15.68 -0.26
CA MET A 136 -12.63 16.46 -0.55
C MET A 136 -12.97 17.80 -1.23
N VAL A 137 -13.90 17.80 -2.19
CA VAL A 137 -14.37 19.04 -2.87
C VAL A 137 -14.90 20.05 -1.85
N LYS A 138 -15.66 19.60 -0.84
CA LYS A 138 -16.19 20.48 0.21
C LYS A 138 -15.05 21.12 1.01
N LEU A 139 -14.06 20.35 1.44
CA LEU A 139 -12.93 20.85 2.23
C LEU A 139 -12.05 21.80 1.42
N VAL A 140 -11.81 21.51 0.14
CA VAL A 140 -11.08 22.41 -0.76
C VAL A 140 -11.76 23.78 -0.86
N LYS A 141 -13.09 23.81 -1.03
CA LYS A 141 -13.85 25.08 -1.05
C LYS A 141 -13.80 25.82 0.28
N GLU A 142 -13.77 25.10 1.39
CA GLU A 142 -13.63 25.69 2.72
C GLU A 142 -12.26 26.35 2.91
N ILE A 143 -11.19 25.68 2.49
CA ILE A 143 -9.82 26.22 2.49
C ILE A 143 -9.74 27.48 1.61
N GLU A 144 -10.34 27.43 0.41
CA GLU A 144 -10.39 28.58 -0.51
C GLU A 144 -11.12 29.78 0.11
N ALA A 145 -12.29 29.57 0.73
CA ALA A 145 -13.07 30.63 1.35
C ALA A 145 -12.37 31.30 2.54
N LYS A 146 -11.56 30.54 3.28
CA LYS A 146 -10.81 31.02 4.45
C LYS A 146 -9.52 31.76 4.11
N SER A 147 -9.03 31.67 2.87
CA SER A 147 -7.82 32.38 2.41
C SER A 147 -6.58 32.11 3.28
N TYR A 148 -6.41 30.87 3.75
CA TYR A 148 -5.22 30.47 4.51
C TYR A 148 -3.93 30.75 3.72
N GLN A 149 -2.88 31.17 4.42
CA GLN A 149 -1.53 31.34 3.85
C GLN A 149 -0.75 30.03 3.87
N ASN A 150 -1.07 29.12 4.79
CA ASN A 150 -0.36 27.87 5.01
C ASN A 150 -1.33 26.68 5.09
N LEU A 151 -0.98 25.59 4.41
CA LEU A 151 -1.71 24.33 4.45
C LEU A 151 -0.78 23.18 4.80
N ILE A 152 -1.06 22.49 5.91
CA ILE A 152 -0.41 21.23 6.28
C ILE A 152 -1.32 20.08 5.82
N ILE A 153 -0.78 19.14 5.05
CA ILE A 153 -1.49 17.95 4.60
C ILE A 153 -0.92 16.74 5.34
N ASP A 154 -1.71 16.17 6.24
CA ASP A 154 -1.27 15.01 7.02
C ASP A 154 -1.71 13.70 6.35
N LEU A 155 -0.73 12.98 5.79
CA LEU A 155 -0.88 11.68 5.15
C LEU A 155 -0.34 10.53 6.01
N ARG A 156 0.04 10.79 7.26
CA ARG A 156 0.55 9.75 8.17
C ARG A 156 -0.53 8.69 8.39
N ASN A 157 -0.13 7.42 8.33
CA ASN A 157 -1.03 6.25 8.44
C ASN A 157 -2.06 6.10 7.31
N ASN A 158 -1.96 6.88 6.22
CA ASN A 158 -2.82 6.71 5.07
C ASN A 158 -2.26 5.66 4.11
N THR A 159 -2.90 4.49 4.07
CA THR A 159 -2.48 3.37 3.22
C THR A 159 -2.96 3.48 1.76
N GLY A 160 -3.40 4.67 1.33
CA GLY A 160 -3.92 4.92 -0.01
C GLY A 160 -5.44 4.75 -0.14
N GLY A 161 -5.89 4.40 -1.35
CA GLY A 161 -7.30 4.18 -1.66
C GLY A 161 -7.63 4.45 -3.12
N THR A 162 -8.77 5.09 -3.37
CA THR A 162 -9.20 5.44 -4.73
C THR A 162 -8.55 6.73 -5.21
N LEU A 163 -8.48 6.93 -6.53
CA LEU A 163 -7.81 8.09 -7.11
C LEU A 163 -8.63 9.38 -7.01
N ASP A 164 -9.96 9.31 -6.90
CA ASP A 164 -10.84 10.47 -7.12
C ASP A 164 -10.55 11.65 -6.17
N ALA A 165 -10.45 11.38 -4.87
CA ALA A 165 -10.15 12.41 -3.88
C ALA A 165 -8.71 12.93 -3.98
N ALA A 166 -7.75 12.07 -4.35
CA ALA A 166 -6.36 12.46 -4.58
C ALA A 166 -6.23 13.38 -5.79
N VAL A 167 -6.97 13.12 -6.87
CA VAL A 167 -7.04 13.97 -8.05
C VAL A 167 -7.62 15.35 -7.71
N VAL A 168 -8.70 15.40 -6.92
CA VAL A 168 -9.28 16.67 -6.47
C VAL A 168 -8.25 17.50 -5.68
N LEU A 169 -7.59 16.88 -4.70
CA LEU A 169 -6.59 17.57 -3.89
C LEU A 169 -5.36 17.98 -4.72
N GLY A 170 -4.88 17.12 -5.63
CA GLY A 170 -3.73 17.42 -6.49
C GLY A 170 -3.98 18.60 -7.41
N ARG A 171 -5.15 18.63 -8.06
CA ARG A 171 -5.57 19.75 -8.92
C ARG A 171 -5.82 21.03 -8.13
N PHE A 172 -6.13 20.93 -6.84
CA PHE A 172 -6.19 22.12 -5.97
C PHE A 172 -4.79 22.67 -5.64
N LEU A 173 -3.72 21.88 -5.74
CA LEU A 173 -2.37 22.29 -5.36
C LEU A 173 -1.50 22.75 -6.54
N THR A 174 -1.89 22.45 -7.77
CA THR A 174 -1.17 22.86 -8.98
C THR A 174 -2.10 22.93 -10.18
N ASN A 175 -1.82 23.88 -11.08
CA ASN A 175 -2.48 24.04 -12.38
C ASN A 175 -1.72 23.34 -13.52
N ASP A 176 -0.48 22.90 -13.25
CA ASP A 176 0.36 22.25 -14.23
C ASP A 176 -0.16 20.86 -14.59
N MET A 177 0.38 20.31 -15.67
CA MET A 177 0.24 18.88 -15.95
C MET A 177 0.76 18.07 -14.75
N ILE A 178 -0.02 17.05 -14.37
CA ILE A 178 0.35 16.09 -13.35
C ILE A 178 0.67 14.78 -14.07
N ASP A 179 1.93 14.36 -14.04
CA ASP A 179 2.31 13.01 -14.41
C ASP A 179 2.43 12.19 -13.13
N ALA A 180 1.46 11.31 -12.90
CA ALA A 180 1.39 10.43 -11.74
C ALA A 180 2.10 9.09 -11.99
N GLY A 181 2.95 9.00 -13.02
CA GLY A 181 3.80 7.85 -13.28
C GLY A 181 3.23 6.82 -14.26
N THR A 182 3.97 5.72 -14.37
CA THR A 182 3.74 4.65 -15.35
C THR A 182 3.46 3.34 -14.63
N TYR A 183 2.38 2.69 -15.04
CA TYR A 183 2.02 1.33 -14.63
C TYR A 183 2.58 0.35 -15.66
N LEU A 184 3.41 -0.59 -15.21
CA LEU A 184 4.11 -1.58 -16.04
C LEU A 184 3.46 -2.94 -15.85
N THR A 185 3.04 -3.54 -16.95
CA THR A 185 2.42 -4.87 -16.92
C THR A 185 3.47 -5.96 -17.09
N ARG A 186 3.05 -7.20 -16.88
CA ARG A 186 3.86 -8.39 -17.20
C ARG A 186 4.33 -8.44 -18.65
N ASN A 187 3.54 -7.95 -19.61
CA ASN A 187 3.90 -8.01 -21.03
C ASN A 187 5.20 -7.24 -21.30
N TRP A 188 5.37 -6.06 -20.68
CA TRP A 188 6.62 -5.30 -20.81
C TRP A 188 7.83 -6.11 -20.35
N PHE A 189 7.76 -6.73 -19.18
CA PHE A 189 8.87 -7.50 -18.62
C PHE A 189 9.13 -8.81 -19.38
N MET A 190 8.10 -9.46 -19.92
CA MET A 190 8.26 -10.64 -20.76
C MET A 190 8.97 -10.30 -22.09
N GLU A 191 8.68 -9.14 -22.66
CA GLU A 191 9.28 -8.70 -23.92
C GLU A 191 10.70 -8.12 -23.74
N ASN A 192 10.94 -7.40 -22.65
CA ASN A 192 12.15 -6.58 -22.49
C ASN A 192 13.09 -7.05 -21.37
N GLY A 193 12.61 -7.79 -20.37
CA GLY A 193 13.41 -8.27 -19.23
C GLY A 193 13.97 -7.18 -18.31
N ARG A 194 13.54 -5.92 -18.44
CA ARG A 194 14.07 -4.77 -17.70
C ARG A 194 13.01 -3.69 -17.48
N TYR A 195 13.32 -2.72 -16.62
CA TYR A 195 12.55 -1.48 -16.54
C TYR A 195 12.77 -0.60 -17.79
N PRO A 196 11.75 0.20 -18.18
CA PRO A 196 11.85 1.10 -19.32
C PRO A 196 12.82 2.26 -19.05
N SER A 197 13.47 2.74 -20.10
CA SER A 197 14.16 4.02 -20.15
C SER A 197 13.17 5.18 -20.13
N LEU A 198 13.64 6.42 -19.92
CA LEU A 198 12.79 7.61 -19.97
C LEU A 198 12.13 7.83 -21.34
N GLU A 199 12.80 7.48 -22.43
CA GLU A 199 12.22 7.58 -23.78
C GLU A 199 11.05 6.60 -23.94
N GLU A 200 11.23 5.35 -23.51
CA GLU A 200 10.20 4.33 -23.54
C GLU A 200 9.03 4.68 -22.62
N ILE A 201 9.32 5.18 -21.41
CA ILE A 201 8.31 5.73 -20.49
C ILE A 201 7.45 6.75 -21.23
N ASN A 202 8.09 7.70 -21.90
CA ASN A 202 7.37 8.77 -22.57
C ASN A 202 6.53 8.32 -23.78
N SER A 203 6.79 7.13 -24.32
CA SER A 203 6.01 6.56 -25.42
C SER A 203 4.78 5.74 -24.98
N PHE A 204 4.65 5.41 -23.68
CA PHE A 204 3.47 4.69 -23.20
C PHE A 204 2.19 5.52 -23.37
N PRO A 205 1.07 4.87 -23.73
CA PRO A 205 -0.21 5.54 -23.89
C PRO A 205 -0.74 6.04 -22.55
N PHE A 206 -1.53 7.12 -22.61
CA PHE A 206 -2.18 7.66 -21.42
C PHE A 206 -3.44 6.88 -21.04
N LEU A 207 -3.69 6.74 -19.75
CA LEU A 207 -4.97 6.30 -19.21
C LEU A 207 -6.01 7.39 -19.39
N THR A 208 -6.93 7.21 -20.35
CA THR A 208 -7.98 8.19 -20.65
C THR A 208 -9.28 7.93 -19.87
N ASP A 209 -9.51 6.68 -19.47
CA ASP A 209 -10.66 6.25 -18.67
C ASP A 209 -10.15 5.86 -17.28
N MET A 210 -10.38 6.73 -16.30
CA MET A 210 -9.92 6.55 -14.91
C MET A 210 -10.76 5.53 -14.13
N THR A 211 -11.76 4.90 -14.75
CA THR A 211 -12.55 3.84 -14.12
C THR A 211 -11.77 2.52 -14.08
N TYR A 212 -12.25 1.58 -13.26
CA TYR A 212 -11.72 0.21 -13.22
C TYR A 212 -11.68 -0.45 -14.61
N LYS A 213 -12.69 -0.21 -15.45
CA LYS A 213 -12.76 -0.77 -16.81
C LYS A 213 -11.65 -0.21 -17.70
N GLY A 214 -11.42 1.10 -17.64
CA GLY A 214 -10.33 1.75 -18.35
C GLY A 214 -8.98 1.20 -17.92
N PHE A 215 -8.75 1.08 -16.62
CA PHE A 215 -7.54 0.47 -16.07
C PHE A 215 -7.35 -0.96 -16.59
N GLN A 216 -8.36 -1.82 -16.48
CA GLN A 216 -8.31 -3.21 -16.96
C GLN A 216 -7.99 -3.30 -18.47
N LYS A 217 -8.56 -2.40 -19.27
CA LYS A 217 -8.28 -2.32 -20.72
C LYS A 217 -6.81 -1.98 -20.96
N MET A 218 -6.27 -0.98 -20.27
CA MET A 218 -4.87 -0.58 -20.43
C MET A 218 -3.89 -1.64 -19.92
N SER A 219 -4.27 -2.40 -18.89
CA SER A 219 -3.47 -3.52 -18.37
C SER A 219 -3.27 -4.69 -19.33
N GLN A 220 -3.92 -4.69 -20.51
CA GLN A 220 -3.66 -5.69 -21.57
C GLN A 220 -2.45 -5.32 -22.45
N GLY A 221 -2.02 -4.06 -22.44
CA GLY A 221 -0.83 -3.60 -23.17
C GLY A 221 0.46 -3.81 -22.37
N ASN A 222 1.56 -3.19 -22.79
CA ASN A 222 2.84 -3.27 -22.08
C ASN A 222 2.88 -2.39 -20.82
N GLY A 223 2.27 -1.22 -20.88
CA GLY A 223 2.19 -0.27 -19.78
C GLY A 223 1.38 0.94 -20.19
N PHE A 224 1.10 1.80 -19.22
CA PHE A 224 0.35 3.03 -19.44
C PHE A 224 0.68 4.10 -18.41
N ARG A 225 0.51 5.35 -18.80
CA ARG A 225 0.79 6.51 -17.96
C ARG A 225 -0.48 7.15 -17.44
N MET A 226 -0.46 7.53 -16.17
CA MET A 226 -1.53 8.31 -15.57
C MET A 226 -1.15 9.79 -15.61
N VAL A 227 -1.67 10.51 -16.60
CA VAL A 227 -1.40 11.94 -16.77
C VAL A 227 -2.70 12.73 -16.69
N LEU A 228 -2.73 13.74 -15.83
CA LEU A 228 -3.82 14.71 -15.79
C LEU A 228 -3.40 15.97 -16.54
N PRO A 229 -4.23 16.47 -17.48
CA PRO A 229 -3.91 17.66 -18.22
C PRO A 229 -3.92 18.90 -17.30
N PRO A 230 -3.17 19.95 -17.69
CA PRO A 230 -3.19 21.23 -16.99
C PRO A 230 -4.59 21.84 -16.96
N HIS A 231 -4.82 22.81 -16.09
CA HIS A 231 -6.10 23.49 -15.98
C HIS A 231 -6.01 24.93 -15.49
N SER A 232 -7.13 25.64 -15.60
CA SER A 232 -7.27 27.03 -15.16
C SER A 232 -8.11 27.22 -13.90
N ASN A 233 -8.57 26.13 -13.25
CA ASN A 233 -9.29 26.23 -11.98
C ASN A 233 -8.43 26.88 -10.89
N PRO A 234 -9.05 27.55 -9.89
CA PRO A 234 -8.33 28.08 -8.73
C PRO A 234 -7.50 27.01 -8.01
N ILE A 235 -6.33 27.42 -7.54
CA ILE A 235 -5.40 26.58 -6.77
C ILE A 235 -5.02 27.27 -5.47
N PHE A 236 -4.63 26.48 -4.48
CA PHE A 236 -3.98 26.98 -3.28
C PHE A 236 -2.58 27.50 -3.60
N LYS A 237 -2.37 28.80 -3.39
CA LYS A 237 -1.09 29.47 -3.66
C LYS A 237 -0.18 29.60 -2.44
N GLY A 238 -0.70 29.28 -1.26
CA GLY A 238 0.04 29.37 0.00
C GLY A 238 1.12 28.28 0.16
N ASN A 239 1.84 28.36 1.27
CA ASN A 239 2.85 27.36 1.61
C ASN A 239 2.19 26.01 1.90
N THR A 240 2.77 24.93 1.38
CA THR A 240 2.22 23.58 1.57
C THR A 240 3.29 22.67 2.16
N TYR A 241 2.94 22.03 3.27
CA TYR A 241 3.75 21.03 3.96
C TYR A 241 3.01 19.71 3.97
N VAL A 242 3.70 18.60 3.73
CA VAL A 242 3.09 17.26 3.70
C VAL A 242 3.74 16.39 4.76
N LEU A 243 2.93 15.80 5.64
CA LEU A 243 3.41 14.90 6.68
C LEU A 243 3.29 13.45 6.21
N THR A 244 4.39 12.70 6.28
CA THR A 244 4.44 11.28 5.87
C THR A 244 5.00 10.40 6.98
N ASN A 245 4.67 9.11 6.94
CA ASN A 245 5.34 8.11 7.75
C ASN A 245 5.47 6.77 7.00
N SER A 246 6.08 5.78 7.64
CA SER A 246 6.27 4.42 7.14
C SER A 246 4.97 3.67 6.77
N LYS A 247 3.79 4.23 7.06
CA LYS A 247 2.47 3.68 6.68
C LYS A 247 1.78 4.49 5.59
N THR A 248 2.34 5.61 5.15
CA THR A 248 1.89 6.35 3.98
C THR A 248 2.20 5.51 2.73
N ALA A 249 1.19 5.06 1.99
CA ALA A 249 1.38 4.03 0.95
C ALA A 249 0.49 4.22 -0.29
N SER A 250 0.79 3.47 -1.36
CA SER A 250 -0.05 3.33 -2.54
C SER A 250 -0.36 4.71 -3.17
N THR A 251 -1.64 5.07 -3.38
CA THR A 251 -2.06 6.37 -3.96
C THR A 251 -1.38 7.60 -3.34
N CYS A 252 -1.00 7.53 -2.06
CA CYS A 252 -0.25 8.60 -1.41
C CYS A 252 1.14 8.82 -2.02
N GLU A 253 1.81 7.77 -2.50
CA GLU A 253 3.20 7.85 -2.92
C GLU A 253 3.36 8.65 -4.23
N PRO A 254 2.64 8.36 -5.33
CA PRO A 254 2.67 9.22 -6.52
C PRO A 254 2.28 10.67 -6.20
N PHE A 255 1.34 10.86 -5.28
CA PHE A 255 0.92 12.19 -4.82
C PHE A 255 2.05 12.93 -4.08
N VAL A 256 2.72 12.28 -3.12
CA VAL A 256 3.87 12.83 -2.39
C VAL A 256 5.04 13.11 -3.34
N HIS A 257 5.32 12.20 -4.27
CA HIS A 257 6.39 12.35 -5.27
C HIS A 257 6.15 13.58 -6.14
N LEU A 258 4.91 13.76 -6.63
CA LEU A 258 4.51 14.92 -7.41
C LEU A 258 4.67 16.22 -6.61
N LEU A 259 4.15 16.27 -5.37
CA LEU A 259 4.25 17.49 -4.57
C LEU A 259 5.72 17.84 -4.27
N LYS A 260 6.54 16.84 -4.00
CA LYS A 260 7.99 17.02 -3.83
C LYS A 260 8.65 17.57 -5.11
N SER A 261 8.30 17.05 -6.30
CA SER A 261 8.85 17.55 -7.57
C SER A 261 8.39 18.98 -7.90
N LYS A 262 7.23 19.41 -7.37
CA LYS A 262 6.72 20.79 -7.43
C LYS A 262 7.24 21.71 -6.32
N GLY A 263 8.26 21.28 -5.58
CA GLY A 263 8.94 22.09 -4.55
C GLY A 263 8.16 22.24 -3.24
N LYS A 264 7.16 21.38 -2.97
CA LYS A 264 6.50 21.33 -1.65
C LYS A 264 7.36 20.53 -0.67
N THR A 265 7.32 20.93 0.60
CA THR A 265 8.16 20.33 1.65
C THR A 265 7.48 19.10 2.26
N ILE A 266 8.14 17.96 2.18
CA ILE A 266 7.72 16.69 2.81
C ILE A 266 8.47 16.54 4.15
N ILE A 267 7.75 16.25 5.22
CA ILE A 267 8.27 16.18 6.59
C ILE A 267 7.82 14.87 7.26
N GLY A 268 8.73 14.18 7.94
CA GLY A 268 8.40 12.97 8.71
C GLY A 268 9.31 11.81 8.36
N GLU A 269 8.73 10.64 8.05
CA GLU A 269 9.48 9.43 7.70
C GLU A 269 9.29 9.07 6.22
N THR A 270 10.18 8.22 5.70
CA THR A 270 10.05 7.61 4.37
C THR A 270 8.72 6.86 4.25
N THR A 271 8.03 7.01 3.11
CA THR A 271 6.78 6.30 2.82
C THR A 271 6.98 4.77 2.75
N ALA A 272 5.89 4.01 2.73
CA ALA A 272 5.92 2.55 2.85
C ALA A 272 6.65 1.82 1.69
N GLY A 273 6.72 2.43 0.50
CA GLY A 273 7.21 1.76 -0.70
C GLY A 273 6.31 0.59 -1.08
N ALA A 274 5.00 0.81 -1.14
CA ALA A 274 4.01 -0.22 -1.42
C ALA A 274 3.14 0.23 -2.59
N MET A 275 3.69 0.08 -3.81
CA MET A 275 3.10 0.66 -5.03
C MET A 275 2.59 -0.35 -6.06
N LEU A 276 2.77 -1.65 -5.84
CA LEU A 276 2.30 -2.64 -6.80
C LEU A 276 0.78 -2.77 -6.78
N SER A 277 0.18 -2.95 -7.95
CA SER A 277 -1.24 -3.25 -8.07
C SER A 277 -1.42 -4.75 -8.27
N GLY A 278 -2.29 -5.35 -7.46
CA GLY A 278 -2.52 -6.80 -7.45
C GLY A 278 -3.98 -7.20 -7.58
N ARG A 279 -4.21 -8.51 -7.59
CA ARG A 279 -5.56 -9.09 -7.52
C ARG A 279 -5.57 -10.34 -6.65
N TRP A 280 -6.75 -10.65 -6.13
CA TRP A 280 -7.01 -11.87 -5.37
C TRP A 280 -7.26 -13.06 -6.29
N PHE A 281 -6.67 -14.20 -5.93
CA PHE A 281 -6.89 -15.50 -6.53
C PHE A 281 -7.40 -16.45 -5.44
N LYS A 282 -8.47 -17.17 -5.73
CA LYS A 282 -8.95 -18.22 -4.84
C LYS A 282 -7.97 -19.39 -4.89
N LEU A 283 -7.50 -19.86 -3.74
CA LEU A 283 -6.68 -21.07 -3.62
C LEU A 283 -7.60 -22.26 -3.34
N ASP A 284 -8.41 -22.15 -2.27
CA ASP A 284 -9.45 -23.10 -1.88
C ASP A 284 -10.62 -22.36 -1.19
N ASP A 285 -11.46 -23.06 -0.42
CA ASP A 285 -12.60 -22.46 0.29
C ASP A 285 -12.22 -21.61 1.52
N SER A 286 -10.98 -21.75 1.99
CA SER A 286 -10.42 -21.13 3.19
C SER A 286 -9.36 -20.07 2.86
N PHE A 287 -8.58 -20.24 1.80
CA PHE A 287 -7.46 -19.39 1.44
C PHE A 287 -7.65 -18.64 0.11
N SER A 288 -7.10 -17.43 0.09
CA SER A 288 -6.90 -16.66 -1.13
C SER A 288 -5.51 -16.02 -1.15
N LEU A 289 -4.94 -15.86 -2.34
CA LEU A 289 -3.63 -15.24 -2.57
C LEU A 289 -3.81 -13.91 -3.27
N PHE A 290 -3.21 -12.85 -2.74
CA PHE A 290 -3.01 -11.61 -3.45
C PHE A 290 -1.69 -11.67 -4.21
N VAL A 291 -1.70 -11.45 -5.53
CA VAL A 291 -0.50 -11.42 -6.36
C VAL A 291 -0.37 -10.04 -7.01
N PRO A 292 0.82 -9.41 -7.00
CA PRO A 292 1.04 -8.15 -7.71
C PRO A 292 1.15 -8.43 -9.21
N ILE A 293 0.26 -7.84 -9.99
CA ILE A 293 0.14 -8.07 -11.44
C ILE A 293 0.64 -6.90 -12.28
N ILE A 294 0.80 -5.73 -11.66
CA ILE A 294 1.30 -4.50 -12.30
C ILE A 294 2.32 -3.82 -11.37
N ASP A 295 3.48 -3.49 -11.92
CA ASP A 295 4.50 -2.67 -11.26
C ASP A 295 4.32 -1.19 -11.59
N TYR A 296 5.06 -0.32 -10.92
CA TYR A 296 4.95 1.13 -11.02
C TYR A 296 6.33 1.79 -11.01
N VAL A 297 6.50 2.76 -11.90
CA VAL A 297 7.62 3.72 -11.87
C VAL A 297 7.09 5.15 -11.94
N THR A 298 7.78 6.08 -11.30
CA THR A 298 7.48 7.52 -11.37
C THR A 298 7.69 8.07 -12.78
N ALA A 299 7.26 9.31 -13.01
CA ALA A 299 7.44 10.01 -14.29
C ALA A 299 8.91 10.15 -14.71
N ASP A 300 9.82 10.20 -13.73
CA ASP A 300 11.27 10.24 -13.91
C ASP A 300 11.95 8.85 -13.84
N GLY A 301 11.17 7.77 -13.89
CA GLY A 301 11.67 6.40 -14.06
C GLY A 301 12.14 5.69 -12.80
N ASN A 302 11.85 6.24 -11.62
CA ASN A 302 12.21 5.61 -10.35
C ASN A 302 11.14 4.62 -9.90
N ARG A 303 11.55 3.41 -9.52
CA ARG A 303 10.67 2.43 -8.88
C ARG A 303 10.49 2.78 -7.41
N LEU A 304 9.24 2.89 -6.95
CA LEU A 304 8.93 3.21 -5.55
C LEU A 304 8.74 1.98 -4.66
N ASP A 305 8.37 0.84 -5.23
CA ASP A 305 8.12 -0.36 -4.45
C ASP A 305 9.39 -0.83 -3.71
N LYS A 306 9.25 -1.12 -2.40
CA LYS A 306 10.32 -1.38 -1.41
C LYS A 306 11.26 -0.21 -1.11
N VAL A 307 11.09 0.95 -1.75
CA VAL A 307 11.96 2.13 -1.60
C VAL A 307 11.22 3.26 -0.86
N GLY A 308 9.99 3.53 -1.27
CA GLY A 308 9.21 4.67 -0.78
C GLY A 308 9.78 6.01 -1.25
N ILE A 309 9.33 7.08 -0.59
CA ILE A 309 9.74 8.45 -0.86
C ILE A 309 10.29 9.03 0.43
N THR A 310 11.59 9.33 0.40
CA THR A 310 12.27 10.00 1.51
C THR A 310 11.73 11.42 1.67
N PRO A 311 11.49 11.92 2.90
CA PRO A 311 11.07 13.30 3.14
C PRO A 311 12.17 14.31 2.78
N ASN A 312 11.83 15.60 2.75
CA ASN A 312 12.81 16.69 2.70
C ASN A 312 13.43 16.93 4.08
N ILE A 313 12.61 16.80 5.14
CA ILE A 313 13.02 16.94 6.53
C ILE A 313 12.65 15.64 7.25
N GLU A 314 13.66 14.86 7.62
CA GLU A 314 13.47 13.58 8.30
C GLU A 314 13.36 13.79 9.81
N VAL A 315 12.22 13.38 10.38
CA VAL A 315 11.92 13.40 11.82
C VAL A 315 11.00 12.22 12.15
N ASN A 316 10.93 11.82 13.41
CA ASN A 316 9.98 10.78 13.82
C ASN A 316 8.54 11.19 13.45
N SER A 317 7.70 10.21 13.11
CA SER A 317 6.31 10.46 12.72
C SER A 317 5.54 11.31 13.75
N GLU A 318 5.87 11.24 15.03
CA GLU A 318 5.22 12.03 16.10
C GLU A 318 5.61 13.51 16.09
N ASP A 319 6.84 13.82 15.67
CA ASP A 319 7.41 15.18 15.66
C ASP A 319 7.10 15.96 14.38
N ALA A 320 6.66 15.29 13.32
CA ALA A 320 6.45 15.87 11.98
C ALA A 320 5.56 17.12 11.97
N LEU A 321 4.49 17.15 12.80
CA LEU A 321 3.63 18.33 12.89
C LEU A 321 4.32 19.50 13.59
N SER A 322 5.03 19.22 14.69
CA SER A 322 5.79 20.25 15.42
C SER A 322 6.86 20.87 14.53
N GLU A 323 7.54 20.05 13.72
CA GLU A 323 8.53 20.53 12.76
C GLU A 323 7.87 21.36 11.65
N ALA A 324 6.75 20.92 11.08
CA ALA A 324 6.02 21.72 10.09
C ALA A 324 5.61 23.10 10.64
N LEU A 325 5.14 23.17 11.88
CA LEU A 325 4.78 24.43 12.54
C LEU A 325 5.98 25.34 12.82
N LYS A 326 7.18 24.78 12.98
CA LYS A 326 8.42 25.56 13.11
C LYS A 326 8.78 26.21 11.78
N GLN A 327 8.67 25.48 10.68
CA GLN A 327 8.94 25.99 9.32
C GLN A 327 8.03 27.15 8.91
N LEU A 328 6.85 27.30 9.54
CA LEU A 328 5.95 28.43 9.30
C LEU A 328 6.42 29.76 9.94
N LYS A 329 7.40 29.70 10.84
CA LYS A 329 7.87 30.87 11.61
C LYS A 329 9.18 31.44 11.08
N GLU A 330 9.80 30.77 10.11
CA GLU A 330 11.07 31.14 9.46
C GLU A 330 10.81 31.98 8.20
#